data_AF-A0A353N959-F1
#
_entry.id   AF-A0A353N959-F1
#
_cell.length_a   1.000
_cell.length_b   1.000
_cell.length_c   1.000
_cell.angle_alpha   90.00
_cell.angle_beta   90.00
_cell.angle_gamma   90.00
#
_symmetry.space_group_name_H-M   'P 1'
#
loop_
_entity.id
_entity.type
_entity.pdbx_description
1 polymer ?
#
loop_
_entity_poly.entity_id
_entity_poly.type
_entity_poly.pdbx_seq_one_letter_code
_entity_poly.pdbx_strand_id
1 'polypeptide(L)' 'PFSLRAMQITDSAYVTHSEKILYRSGYEEFKRLDGSDDFFYFLHSAGRLENNVTADIDKRRIYIDLEDNRVYTVNN' A
#
# COMPACT_ATOMS: atom_id res chain seq x y z
N PRO A 1 -10.89 8.50 18.94
CA PRO A 1 -10.36 9.06 17.67
C PRO A 1 -10.72 8.14 16.50
N PHE A 2 -11.31 8.68 15.44
CA PHE A 2 -11.71 7.91 14.26
C PHE A 2 -10.54 7.88 13.26
N SER A 3 -9.63 6.93 13.44
CA SER A 3 -8.48 6.72 12.55
C SER A 3 -8.30 5.24 12.28
N LEU A 4 -8.44 4.84 11.02
CA LEU A 4 -8.12 3.49 10.57
C LEU A 4 -6.62 3.44 10.24
N ARG A 5 -5.91 2.46 10.81
CA ARG A 5 -4.48 2.28 10.59
C ARG A 5 -4.29 1.50 9.30
N ALA A 6 -3.37 1.97 8.48
CA ALA A 6 -3.02 1.34 7.22
C ALA A 6 -1.51 1.37 7.02
N MET A 7 -0.95 0.28 6.50
CA MET A 7 0.45 0.18 6.09
C MET A 7 0.53 -0.22 4.63
N GLN A 8 1.36 0.48 3.85
CA GLN A 8 1.62 0.11 2.46
C GLN A 8 3.11 -0.15 2.24
N ILE A 9 3.41 -1.26 1.58
CA ILE A 9 4.71 -1.55 1.00
C ILE A 9 4.60 -1.37 -0.51
N THR A 10 5.53 -0.61 -1.09
CA THR A 10 5.56 -0.32 -2.52
C THR A 10 6.99 -0.21 -3.03
N ASP A 11 7.23 -0.65 -4.26
CA ASP A 11 8.46 -0.43 -5.02
C ASP A 11 8.44 0.88 -5.84
N SER A 12 7.33 1.63 -5.81
CA SER A 12 7.15 2.88 -6.56
C SER A 12 7.37 4.10 -5.69
N ALA A 13 8.43 4.86 -6.00
CA ALA A 13 8.69 6.14 -5.34
C ALA A 13 7.58 7.17 -5.57
N TYR A 14 6.92 7.13 -6.74
CA TYR A 14 5.77 7.99 -7.03
C TYR A 14 4.60 7.70 -6.10
N VAL A 15 4.29 6.41 -5.88
CA VAL A 15 3.22 6.01 -4.94
C VAL A 15 3.57 6.48 -3.53
N THR A 16 4.78 6.22 -3.03
CA THR A 16 5.21 6.71 -1.71
C THR A 16 5.08 8.23 -1.57
N HIS A 17 5.39 8.99 -2.62
CA HIS A 17 5.24 10.44 -2.63
C HIS A 17 3.76 10.85 -2.54
N SER A 18 2.89 10.25 -3.35
CA SER A 18 1.45 10.48 -3.33
C SER A 18 0.83 10.13 -1.98
N GLU A 19 1.17 8.98 -1.39
CA GLU A 19 0.71 8.54 -0.07
C GLU A 19 1.06 9.54 1.03
N LYS A 20 2.26 10.14 0.96
CA LYS A 20 2.70 11.16 1.93
C LYS A 20 1.91 12.46 1.83
N ILE A 21 1.31 12.76 0.67
CA ILE A 21 0.44 13.91 0.46
C ILE A 21 -0.99 13.60 0.92
N LEU A 22 -1.48 12.40 0.58
CA LEU A 22 -2.88 12.01 0.77
C LEU A 22 -3.19 11.56 2.20
N TYR A 23 -2.22 10.98 2.90
CA TYR A 23 -2.43 10.37 4.21
C TYR A 23 -1.49 10.93 5.28
N ARG A 24 -1.88 10.69 6.53
CA ARG A 24 -1.11 11.08 7.71
C ARG A 24 -0.14 9.96 8.08
N SER A 25 1.13 10.30 8.30
CA SER A 25 2.10 9.34 8.82
C SER A 25 1.66 8.82 10.19
N GLY A 26 1.66 7.49 10.34
CA GLY A 26 1.16 6.79 11.53
C GLY A 26 2.23 6.22 12.44
N TYR A 27 3.52 6.57 12.29
CA TYR A 27 4.62 5.87 12.97
C TYR A 27 4.43 5.68 14.49
N GLU A 28 4.10 6.73 15.23
CA GLU A 28 3.85 6.62 16.68
C GLU A 28 2.58 5.82 17.03
N GLU A 29 1.62 5.76 16.11
CA GLU A 29 0.44 4.91 16.28
C GLU A 29 0.79 3.43 16.08
N PHE A 30 1.64 3.10 15.11
CA PHE A 30 2.14 1.74 14.92
C PHE A 30 3.03 1.27 16.08
N LYS A 31 3.78 2.17 16.73
CA LYS A 31 4.47 1.84 17.98
C LYS A 31 3.50 1.51 19.12
N ARG A 32 2.34 2.18 19.19
CA ARG A 32 1.28 1.89 20.17
C ARG A 32 0.56 0.57 19.92
N LEU A 33 0.61 0.02 18.70
CA LEU A 33 0.02 -1.28 18.39
C LEU A 33 0.75 -2.46 19.06
N ASP A 34 2.01 -2.29 19.47
CA ASP A 34 2.79 -3.31 20.21
C ASP A 34 2.77 -4.71 19.54
N GLY A 35 2.93 -4.74 18.23
CA GLY A 35 2.94 -5.99 17.45
C GLY A 35 1.54 -6.54 17.09
N SER A 36 0.46 -5.85 17.45
CA SER A 36 -0.90 -6.15 17.01
C SER A 36 -1.05 -6.05 15.48
N ASP A 37 -1.91 -6.91 14.93
CA ASP A 37 -2.35 -6.95 13.53
C ASP A 37 -3.59 -6.09 13.24
N ASP A 38 -4.01 -5.23 14.20
CA ASP A 38 -5.15 -4.28 14.05
C ASP A 38 -4.82 -3.09 13.13
N PHE A 39 -4.56 -3.41 11.86
CA PHE A 39 -4.35 -2.48 10.75
C PHE A 39 -4.64 -3.14 9.40
N PHE A 40 -5.04 -2.35 8.42
CA PHE A 40 -5.11 -2.80 7.03
C PHE A 40 -3.72 -2.76 6.40
N TYR A 41 -3.40 -3.72 5.53
CA TYR A 41 -2.15 -3.64 4.80
C TYR A 41 -2.28 -3.80 3.29
N PHE A 42 -1.39 -3.09 2.60
CA PHE A 42 -1.37 -2.98 1.15
C PHE A 42 0.00 -3.45 0.67
N LEU A 43 -0.01 -4.43 -0.23
CA LEU A 43 1.20 -4.83 -0.96
C LEU A 43 1.06 -4.37 -2.40
N HIS A 44 1.89 -3.40 -2.76
CA HIS A 44 1.90 -2.76 -4.07
C HIS A 44 3.19 -3.07 -4.82
N SER A 45 3.08 -3.38 -6.11
CA SER A 45 4.19 -3.32 -7.05
C SER A 45 3.79 -2.60 -8.34
N ALA A 46 4.63 -1.69 -8.82
CA ALA A 46 4.47 -1.10 -10.15
C ALA A 46 4.76 -2.10 -11.28
N GLY A 47 5.28 -3.29 -10.92
CA GLY A 47 5.64 -4.34 -11.84
C GLY A 47 6.88 -3.98 -12.66
N ARG A 48 7.04 -4.64 -13.80
CA ARG A 48 8.13 -4.34 -14.73
C ARG A 48 7.90 -2.96 -15.34
N LEU A 49 8.94 -2.13 -15.33
CA LEU A 49 8.89 -0.77 -15.86
C LEU A 49 9.63 -0.64 -17.20
N GLU A 50 9.06 0.13 -18.10
CA GLU A 50 9.70 0.67 -19.30
C GLU A 50 9.56 2.19 -19.27
N ASN A 51 10.69 2.93 -19.34
CA ASN A 51 10.71 4.39 -19.22
C ASN A 51 10.00 4.93 -17.96
N ASN A 52 10.18 4.25 -16.82
CA ASN A 52 9.54 4.54 -15.53
C ASN A 52 8.00 4.42 -15.51
N VAL A 53 7.41 3.71 -16.48
CA VAL A 53 5.98 3.41 -16.55
C VAL A 53 5.78 1.90 -16.61
N THR A 54 4.72 1.39 -16.00
CA THR A 54 4.41 -0.04 -16.01
C THR A 54 4.24 -0.57 -17.43
N ALA A 55 4.93 -1.68 -17.74
CA ALA A 55 4.94 -2.28 -19.07
C ALA A 55 3.82 -3.30 -19.27
N ASP A 56 3.33 -3.91 -18.20
CA ASP A 56 2.41 -5.07 -18.24
C ASP A 56 0.97 -4.65 -17.86
N ILE A 57 0.42 -3.65 -18.56
CA ILE A 57 -0.89 -3.03 -18.28
C ILE A 57 -2.04 -4.05 -18.38
N ASP A 58 -1.98 -4.96 -19.34
CA ASP A 58 -2.96 -6.04 -19.54
C ASP A 58 -3.04 -7.00 -18.34
N LYS A 59 -1.96 -7.07 -17.57
CA LYS A 59 -1.83 -7.88 -16.35
C LYS A 59 -2.06 -7.07 -15.07
N ARG A 60 -2.52 -5.83 -15.15
CA ARG A 60 -2.88 -5.05 -13.95
C ARG A 60 -3.98 -5.74 -13.16
N ARG A 61 -3.76 -5.90 -11.86
CA ARG A 61 -4.73 -6.53 -10.95
C ARG A 61 -4.76 -5.78 -9.62
N ILE A 62 -5.96 -5.72 -9.04
CA ILE A 62 -6.20 -5.31 -7.66
C ILE A 62 -7.03 -6.43 -7.04
N TYR A 63 -6.53 -7.03 -5.98
CA TYR A 63 -7.24 -8.05 -5.21
C TYR A 63 -7.49 -7.52 -3.81
N ILE A 64 -8.75 -7.56 -3.38
CA ILE A 64 -9.17 -7.16 -2.04
C ILE A 64 -9.51 -8.43 -1.29
N ASP A 65 -8.76 -8.69 -0.23
CA ASP A 65 -8.95 -9.82 0.67
C ASP A 65 -9.60 -9.30 1.96
N LEU A 66 -10.86 -9.67 2.13
CA LEU A 66 -11.69 -9.25 3.26
C LEU A 66 -11.51 -10.16 4.49
N GLU A 67 -10.91 -11.33 4.33
CA GLU A 67 -10.63 -12.25 5.45
C GLU A 67 -9.40 -11.76 6.21
N ASP A 68 -8.33 -11.43 5.50
CA ASP A 68 -7.05 -10.99 6.07
C ASP A 68 -6.84 -9.47 6.03
N ASN A 69 -7.90 -8.68 5.76
CA ASN A 69 -7.89 -7.21 5.75
C ASN A 69 -6.75 -6.58 4.92
N ARG A 70 -6.53 -7.12 3.72
CA ARG A 70 -5.38 -6.74 2.87
C ARG A 70 -5.74 -6.50 1.42
N VAL A 71 -4.91 -5.70 0.76
CA VAL A 71 -5.03 -5.41 -0.66
C VAL A 71 -3.72 -5.71 -1.38
N TYR A 72 -3.80 -6.49 -2.45
CA TYR A 72 -2.69 -6.71 -3.37
C TYR A 72 -2.92 -5.93 -4.64
N THR A 73 -1.91 -5.21 -5.10
CA THR A 73 -1.98 -4.43 -6.33
C THR A 73 -0.68 -4.57 -7.11
N VAL A 74 -0.79 -4.83 -8.41
CA VAL A 74 0.35 -5.06 -9.30
C VAL A 74 0.14 -4.39 -10.65
N ASN A 75 1.24 -3.91 -11.23
CA ASN A 75 1.29 -3.21 -12.53
C ASN A 75 0.53 -1.87 -12.55
N ASN A 76 0.72 -1.05 -11.50
CA ASN A 76 0.19 0.31 -11.39
C ASN A 76 1.28 1.38 -11.49
#